data_AF-A0A086J041-F1
#
_entry.id   AF-A0A086J041-F1
#
_cell.length_a   1.000
_cell.length_b   1.000
_cell.length_c   1.000
_cell.angle_alpha   90.00
_cell.angle_beta   90.00
_cell.angle_gamma   90.00
#
_symmetry.space_group_name_H-M   'P 1'
#
loop_
_entity.id
_entity.type
_entity.pdbx_description
1 polymer ?
#
loop_
_entity_poly.entity_id
_entity_poly.type
_entity_poly.pdbx_seq_one_letter_code
_entity_poly.pdbx_strand_id
1 'polypeptide(L)'
;MQRVELWVYNIGNDSAVAMIRGVLGVDIQGIWHTSLHLFGKEYYFMSGIRADRPGTSPFGAPARKIELGETCVTEEELTSYLKKIDELYTEQTYHIIRNNCNHFSNNLAKYLVNKEVPAYIMDVAKIFENTPFEALLAGLAPGRM
;
A
#
# COMPACT_ATOMS: atom_id res chain seq x y z
N MET A 1 -1.89 22.69 -10.41
CA MET A 1 -2.47 21.52 -9.72
C MET A 1 -1.77 20.29 -10.24
N GLN A 2 -1.53 19.30 -9.38
CA GLN A 2 -0.81 18.07 -9.72
C GLN A 2 -1.77 16.89 -9.68
N ARG A 3 -1.78 16.06 -10.74
CA ARG A 3 -2.56 14.82 -10.77
C ARG A 3 -1.98 13.80 -9.79
N VAL A 4 -2.88 13.11 -9.08
CA VAL A 4 -2.59 12.06 -8.10
C VAL A 4 -3.21 10.76 -8.59
N GLU A 5 -2.38 9.74 -8.74
CA GLU A 5 -2.81 8.40 -9.17
C GLU A 5 -2.45 7.36 -8.12
N LEU A 6 -3.37 6.44 -7.85
CA LEU A 6 -3.10 5.22 -7.11
C LEU A 6 -2.66 4.12 -8.08
N TRP A 7 -1.46 3.62 -7.90
CA TRP A 7 -0.91 2.51 -8.65
C TRP A 7 -1.10 1.24 -7.82
N VAL A 8 -1.73 0.23 -8.43
CA VAL A 8 -2.15 -1.01 -7.76
C VAL A 8 -1.43 -2.18 -8.41
N TYR A 9 -0.79 -3.00 -7.59
CA TYR A 9 0.00 -4.15 -7.99
C TYR A 9 -0.62 -5.40 -7.39
N ASN A 10 -0.67 -6.48 -8.19
CA ASN A 10 -0.93 -7.81 -7.64
C ASN A 10 0.41 -8.47 -7.34
N ILE A 11 0.75 -8.57 -6.06
CA ILE A 11 2.00 -9.20 -5.60
C ILE A 11 1.80 -10.68 -5.23
N GLY A 12 0.55 -11.16 -5.29
CA GLY A 12 0.22 -12.56 -5.07
C GLY A 12 0.35 -13.38 -6.34
N ASN A 13 0.59 -14.69 -6.17
CA ASN A 13 0.45 -15.68 -7.23
C ASN A 13 -0.85 -16.47 -7.07
N ASP A 14 -1.26 -17.19 -8.11
CA ASP A 14 -2.51 -17.97 -8.13
C ASP A 14 -2.59 -18.99 -7.00
N SER A 15 -1.46 -19.60 -6.64
CA SER A 15 -1.39 -20.57 -5.53
C SER A 15 -1.68 -19.93 -4.17
N ALA A 16 -1.12 -18.74 -3.90
CA ALA A 16 -1.38 -18.01 -2.67
C ALA A 16 -2.85 -17.57 -2.57
N VAL A 17 -3.41 -17.06 -3.68
CA VAL A 17 -4.83 -16.69 -3.77
C VAL A 17 -5.72 -17.92 -3.54
N ALA A 18 -5.46 -19.04 -4.21
CA ALA A 18 -6.21 -20.28 -4.04
C ALA A 18 -6.14 -20.83 -2.61
N MET A 19 -4.96 -20.76 -1.98
CA MET A 19 -4.78 -21.14 -0.59
C MET A 19 -5.64 -20.28 0.34
N ILE A 20 -5.59 -18.95 0.21
CA ILE A 20 -6.39 -18.03 1.03
C ILE A 20 -7.89 -18.31 0.85
N ARG A 21 -8.34 -18.50 -0.39
CA ARG A 21 -9.73 -18.86 -0.71
C ARG A 21 -10.15 -20.17 -0.03
N GLY A 22 -9.33 -21.22 -0.14
CA GLY A 22 -9.63 -22.53 0.42
C GLY A 22 -9.62 -22.56 1.95
N VAL A 23 -8.71 -21.79 2.56
CA VAL A 23 -8.54 -21.75 4.01
C VAL A 23 -9.57 -20.86 4.71
N LEU A 24 -9.86 -19.68 4.14
CA LEU A 24 -10.71 -18.67 4.78
C LEU A 24 -12.12 -18.60 4.18
N GLY A 25 -12.40 -19.33 3.09
CA GLY A 25 -13.71 -19.33 2.45
C GLY A 25 -14.10 -17.98 1.84
N VAL A 26 -13.14 -17.09 1.64
CA VAL A 26 -13.35 -15.76 1.05
C VAL A 26 -13.07 -15.78 -0.44
N ASP A 27 -13.71 -14.91 -1.21
CA ASP A 27 -13.33 -14.67 -2.58
C ASP A 27 -12.45 -13.42 -2.68
N ILE A 28 -11.14 -13.61 -2.76
CA ILE A 28 -10.18 -12.53 -3.05
C ILE A 28 -9.71 -12.61 -4.50
N GLN A 29 -9.57 -11.46 -5.15
CA GLN A 29 -9.10 -11.36 -6.55
C GLN A 29 -7.58 -11.22 -6.68
N GLY A 30 -6.86 -11.03 -5.57
CA GLY A 30 -5.42 -10.80 -5.57
C GLY A 30 -4.89 -10.35 -4.22
N ILE A 31 -3.57 -10.26 -4.11
CA ILE A 31 -2.88 -9.68 -2.95
C ILE A 31 -2.34 -8.34 -3.39
N TRP A 32 -2.91 -7.27 -2.83
CA TRP A 32 -2.70 -5.93 -3.35
C TRP A 32 -1.59 -5.19 -2.61
N HIS A 33 -0.65 -4.67 -3.38
CA HIS A 33 0.26 -3.61 -2.95
C HIS A 33 -0.13 -2.31 -3.67
N THR A 34 0.03 -1.16 -3.01
CA THR A 34 -0.23 0.14 -3.63
C THR A 34 0.87 1.16 -3.40
N SER A 35 0.98 2.06 -4.37
CA SER A 35 1.79 3.28 -4.30
C SER A 35 0.98 4.48 -4.83
N LEU A 36 1.37 5.69 -4.44
CA LEU A 36 0.87 6.93 -5.06
C LEU A 36 1.88 7.50 -6.04
N HIS A 37 1.40 7.89 -7.21
CA HIS A 37 2.18 8.52 -8.26
C HIS A 37 1.76 9.99 -8.42
N LEU A 38 2.72 10.88 -8.21
CA LEU A 38 2.61 12.33 -8.37
C LEU A 38 4.01 12.94 -8.41
N PHE A 39 4.16 14.13 -9.01
CA PHE A 39 5.47 14.81 -9.16
C PHE A 39 6.55 13.93 -9.83
N GLY A 40 6.14 13.02 -10.71
CA GLY A 40 7.06 12.10 -11.39
C GLY A 40 7.76 11.12 -10.45
N LYS A 41 7.19 10.85 -9.28
CA LYS A 41 7.70 9.93 -8.25
C LYS A 41 6.63 8.96 -7.82
N GLU A 42 7.08 7.79 -7.40
CA GLU A 42 6.25 6.73 -6.82
C GLU A 42 6.50 6.65 -5.31
N TYR A 43 5.46 6.92 -4.51
CA TYR A 43 5.52 6.93 -3.06
C TYR A 43 4.83 5.70 -2.48
N TYR A 44 5.54 4.93 -1.65
CA TYR A 44 5.00 3.73 -1.01
C TYR A 44 5.69 3.44 0.32
N PHE A 45 5.12 2.53 1.10
CA PHE A 45 5.68 2.10 2.39
C PHE A 45 6.13 0.64 2.34
N MET A 46 7.35 0.39 2.80
CA MET A 46 7.92 -0.94 3.02
C MET A 46 8.69 -0.97 4.34
N SER A 47 10.02 -0.95 4.35
CA SER A 47 10.85 -0.78 5.57
C SER A 47 11.02 0.70 5.99
N GLY A 48 10.23 1.58 5.38
CA GLY A 48 10.38 3.03 5.40
C GLY A 48 9.50 3.66 4.32
N ILE A 49 9.29 4.96 4.38
CA ILE A 49 8.69 5.72 3.27
C ILE A 49 9.69 5.73 2.11
N ARG A 50 9.24 5.30 0.93
CA ARG A 50 10.01 5.25 -0.31
C ARG A 50 9.47 6.27 -1.30
N ALA A 51 10.37 6.84 -2.09
CA ALA A 51 10.07 7.77 -3.17
C ALA A 51 10.97 7.43 -4.36
N ASP A 52 10.52 6.50 -5.19
CA ASP A 52 11.33 5.97 -6.30
C ASP A 52 10.89 6.56 -7.64
N ARG A 53 11.70 6.31 -8.68
CA ARG A 53 11.28 6.63 -10.04
C ARG A 53 10.13 5.69 -10.45
N PRO A 54 9.12 6.19 -11.19
CA PRO A 54 7.98 5.36 -11.57
C PRO A 54 8.42 4.13 -12.36
N GLY A 55 7.99 2.95 -11.93
CA GLY A 55 8.31 1.68 -12.58
C GLY A 55 9.70 1.11 -12.23
N THR A 56 10.42 1.70 -11.29
CA THR A 56 11.66 1.11 -10.73
C THR A 56 11.44 0.42 -9.38
N SER A 57 10.20 0.42 -8.86
CA SER A 57 9.86 -0.30 -7.64
C SER A 57 9.95 -1.83 -7.88
N PRO A 58 10.20 -2.64 -6.83
CA PRO A 58 10.37 -4.09 -6.98
C PRO A 58 9.08 -4.83 -7.39
N PHE A 59 7.96 -4.11 -7.49
CA PHE A 59 6.64 -4.66 -7.83
C PHE A 59 6.36 -4.70 -9.33
N GLY A 60 7.30 -4.21 -10.16
CA GLY A 60 7.17 -4.22 -11.62
C GLY A 60 6.16 -3.18 -12.12
N ALA A 61 5.35 -3.56 -13.11
CA ALA A 61 4.33 -2.68 -13.67
C ALA A 61 3.02 -2.78 -12.86
N PRO A 62 2.33 -1.65 -12.59
CA PRO A 62 1.05 -1.68 -11.90
C PRO A 62 0.00 -2.39 -12.77
N ALA A 63 -0.75 -3.30 -12.15
CA ALA A 63 -1.87 -3.98 -12.78
C ALA A 63 -3.04 -3.01 -13.06
N ARG A 64 -3.20 -1.98 -12.21
CA ARG A 64 -4.19 -0.92 -12.40
C ARG A 64 -3.61 0.43 -11.98
N LYS A 65 -4.00 1.48 -12.70
CA LYS A 65 -3.76 2.88 -12.31
C LYS A 65 -5.12 3.54 -12.14
N ILE A 66 -5.37 4.09 -10.95
CA ILE A 66 -6.66 4.69 -10.58
C ILE A 66 -6.41 6.17 -10.34
N GLU A 67 -7.10 7.03 -11.08
CA GLU A 67 -7.03 8.46 -10.86
C GLU A 67 -7.80 8.84 -9.59
N LEU A 68 -7.09 9.44 -8.62
CA LEU A 68 -7.71 9.93 -7.40
C LEU A 68 -8.10 11.40 -7.52
N GLY A 69 -7.50 12.17 -8.42
CA GLY A 69 -7.85 13.55 -8.72
C GLY A 69 -6.63 14.44 -8.80
N GLU A 70 -6.79 15.70 -8.40
CA GLU A 70 -5.72 16.69 -8.43
C GLU A 70 -5.53 17.34 -7.06
N THR A 71 -4.29 17.68 -6.74
CA THR A 71 -3.91 18.35 -5.50
C THR A 71 -3.33 19.74 -5.77
N CYS A 72 -3.56 20.65 -4.83
CA CYS A 72 -2.87 21.95 -4.76
C CYS A 72 -1.63 21.91 -3.86
N VAL A 73 -1.44 20.82 -3.12
CA VAL A 73 -0.24 20.61 -2.29
C VAL A 73 0.98 20.62 -3.20
N THR A 74 1.98 21.40 -2.85
CA THR A 74 3.26 21.49 -3.54
C THR A 74 4.18 20.32 -3.18
N GLU A 75 5.20 20.06 -3.99
CA GLU A 75 6.18 19.01 -3.69
C GLU A 75 6.95 19.29 -2.38
N GLU A 76 7.16 20.55 -2.02
CA GLU A 76 7.81 20.97 -0.77
C GLU A 76 6.91 20.70 0.45
N GLU A 77 5.62 21.02 0.35
CA GLU A 77 4.63 20.71 1.39
C GLU A 77 4.48 19.20 1.57
N LEU A 78 4.44 18.43 0.47
CA LEU A 78 4.44 16.97 0.52
C LEU A 78 5.71 16.45 1.21
N THR A 79 6.88 16.94 0.84
CA THR A 79 8.15 16.55 1.47
C THR A 79 8.13 16.82 2.97
N SER A 80 7.60 17.97 3.38
CA SER A 80 7.44 18.34 4.78
C SER A 80 6.43 17.45 5.50
N TYR A 81 5.33 17.09 4.85
CA TYR A 81 4.34 16.16 5.38
C TYR A 81 4.91 14.76 5.58
N LEU A 82 5.60 14.21 4.58
CA LEU A 82 6.23 12.88 4.66
C LEU A 82 7.22 12.80 5.82
N LYS A 83 8.06 13.83 6.01
CA LYS A 83 8.96 13.91 7.18
C LYS A 83 8.23 13.90 8.52
N LYS A 84 7.04 14.52 8.61
CA LYS A 84 6.25 14.54 9.86
C LYS A 84 5.67 13.17 10.22
N ILE A 85 5.40 12.33 9.24
CA ILE A 85 4.80 10.99 9.44
C ILE A 85 5.83 9.86 9.37
N ASP A 86 7.11 10.16 9.15
CA ASP A 86 8.17 9.17 8.92
C ASP A 86 8.27 8.14 10.06
N GLU A 87 8.17 8.60 11.31
CA GLU A 87 8.20 7.73 12.51
C GLU A 87 7.01 6.76 12.60
N LEU A 88 5.91 7.02 11.88
CA LEU A 88 4.76 6.11 11.80
C LEU A 88 4.99 4.98 10.79
N TYR A 89 5.97 5.14 9.89
CA TYR A 89 6.22 4.29 8.74
C TYR A 89 7.68 3.84 8.68
N THR A 90 8.11 3.11 9.71
CA THR A 90 9.44 2.49 9.81
C THR A 90 9.35 0.98 9.60
N GLU A 91 10.50 0.32 9.47
CA GLU A 91 10.58 -1.14 9.48
C GLU A 91 9.94 -1.75 10.75
N GLN A 92 10.12 -1.11 11.91
CA GLN A 92 9.58 -1.61 13.18
C GLN A 92 8.07 -1.41 13.28
N THR A 93 7.51 -0.38 12.63
CA THR A 93 6.06 -0.14 12.63
C THR A 93 5.34 -0.89 11.52
N TYR A 94 6.06 -1.53 10.58
CA TYR A 94 5.43 -2.28 9.51
C TYR A 94 4.66 -3.50 10.07
N HIS A 95 3.41 -3.64 9.63
CA HIS A 95 2.54 -4.75 9.98
C HIS A 95 1.64 -5.10 8.80
N ILE A 96 1.70 -6.36 8.34
CA ILE A 96 0.95 -6.84 7.15
C ILE A 96 -0.55 -6.51 7.25
N ILE A 97 -1.15 -6.62 8.43
CA ILE A 97 -2.59 -6.34 8.61
C ILE A 97 -2.91 -4.87 8.92
N ARG A 98 -2.16 -4.21 9.81
CA ARG A 98 -2.58 -2.95 10.45
C ARG A 98 -1.79 -1.71 10.00
N ASN A 99 -0.61 -1.89 9.41
CA ASN A 99 0.23 -0.77 8.99
C ASN A 99 1.15 -1.20 7.85
N ASN A 100 0.65 -1.07 6.61
CA ASN A 100 1.37 -1.51 5.41
C ASN A 100 1.24 -0.45 4.30
N CYS A 101 1.75 -0.75 3.11
CA CYS A 101 1.66 0.10 1.92
C CYS A 101 0.24 0.65 1.61
N ASN A 102 -0.81 -0.13 1.84
CA ASN A 102 -2.19 0.25 1.57
C ASN A 102 -2.66 1.29 2.60
N HIS A 103 -2.27 1.13 3.88
CA HIS A 103 -2.56 2.11 4.93
C HIS A 103 -1.84 3.43 4.69
N PHE A 104 -0.56 3.37 4.32
CA PHE A 104 0.22 4.54 3.92
C PHE A 104 -0.43 5.25 2.72
N SER A 105 -0.74 4.52 1.66
CA SER A 105 -1.36 5.07 0.44
C SER A 105 -2.71 5.71 0.74
N ASN A 106 -3.52 5.10 1.61
CA ASN A 106 -4.80 5.66 2.05
C ASN A 106 -4.63 6.96 2.83
N ASN A 107 -3.71 7.02 3.79
CA ASN A 107 -3.46 8.23 4.57
C ASN A 107 -2.92 9.37 3.69
N LEU A 108 -2.01 9.04 2.77
CA LEU A 108 -1.46 10.02 1.85
C LEU A 108 -2.51 10.51 0.83
N ALA A 109 -3.39 9.63 0.34
CA ALA A 109 -4.51 10.01 -0.53
C ALA A 109 -5.49 10.96 0.16
N LYS A 110 -5.80 10.70 1.45
CA LYS A 110 -6.64 11.60 2.26
C LYS A 110 -6.01 12.99 2.39
N TYR A 111 -4.72 13.05 2.68
CA TYR A 111 -4.00 14.33 2.78
C TYR A 111 -3.99 15.10 1.46
N LEU A 112 -3.72 14.43 0.34
CA LEU A 112 -3.51 15.09 -0.95
C LEU A 112 -4.81 15.52 -1.63
N VAL A 113 -5.84 14.66 -1.59
CA VAL A 113 -7.06 14.84 -2.41
C VAL A 113 -8.36 14.54 -1.64
N ASN A 114 -8.29 14.31 -0.33
CA ASN A 114 -9.44 13.95 0.52
C ASN A 114 -10.25 12.76 -0.03
N LYS A 115 -9.56 11.74 -0.54
CA LYS A 115 -10.14 10.47 -0.98
C LYS A 115 -9.47 9.29 -0.31
N GLU A 116 -10.18 8.17 -0.31
CA GLU A 116 -9.70 6.88 0.19
C GLU A 116 -9.29 5.96 -0.96
N VAL A 117 -8.41 5.00 -0.68
CA VAL A 117 -8.16 3.90 -1.61
C VAL A 117 -9.38 2.97 -1.65
N PRO A 118 -9.64 2.28 -2.78
CA PRO A 118 -10.75 1.36 -2.89
C PRO A 118 -10.81 0.32 -1.76
N ALA A 119 -11.99 0.12 -1.18
CA ALA A 119 -12.19 -0.75 -0.02
C ALA A 119 -11.65 -2.18 -0.24
N TYR A 120 -11.83 -2.75 -1.44
CA TYR A 120 -11.34 -4.09 -1.77
C TYR A 120 -9.82 -4.27 -1.60
N ILE A 121 -9.03 -3.19 -1.63
CA ILE A 121 -7.58 -3.21 -1.38
C ILE A 121 -7.30 -3.31 0.12
N MET A 122 -8.06 -2.55 0.93
CA MET A 122 -7.92 -2.54 2.39
C MET A 122 -8.49 -3.80 3.04
N ASP A 123 -9.55 -4.37 2.46
CA ASP A 123 -10.29 -5.46 3.07
C ASP A 123 -9.53 -6.79 3.03
N VAL A 124 -8.62 -7.01 2.07
CA VAL A 124 -7.81 -8.25 2.01
C VAL A 124 -7.00 -8.46 3.29
N ALA A 125 -6.44 -7.40 3.86
CA ALA A 125 -5.69 -7.49 5.10
C ALA A 125 -6.59 -7.83 6.29
N LYS A 126 -7.80 -7.24 6.35
CA LYS A 126 -8.78 -7.45 7.42
C LYS A 126 -9.32 -8.87 7.47
N ILE A 127 -9.36 -9.57 6.34
CA ILE A 127 -9.80 -10.98 6.28
C ILE A 127 -8.98 -11.87 7.21
N PHE A 128 -7.71 -11.54 7.42
CA PHE A 128 -6.84 -12.33 8.29
C PHE A 128 -6.92 -11.94 9.76
N GLU A 129 -7.51 -10.78 10.07
CA GLU A 129 -7.62 -10.29 11.43
C GLU A 129 -8.50 -11.22 12.28
N ASN A 130 -8.04 -11.57 13.48
CA ASN A 130 -8.69 -12.53 14.37
C ASN A 130 -8.78 -13.96 13.82
N THR A 131 -7.96 -14.32 12.83
CA THR A 131 -7.83 -15.72 12.35
C THR A 131 -6.54 -16.36 12.87
N PRO A 132 -6.45 -17.70 12.96
CA PRO A 132 -5.18 -18.38 13.30
C PRO A 132 -4.01 -18.05 12.37
N PHE A 133 -4.27 -17.46 11.19
CA PHE A 133 -3.28 -17.09 10.20
C PHE A 133 -2.68 -15.69 10.42
N GLU A 134 -3.27 -14.86 11.29
CA GLU A 134 -2.73 -13.54 11.64
C GLU A 134 -1.27 -13.64 12.14
N ALA A 135 -1.02 -14.59 13.05
CA ALA A 135 0.31 -14.84 13.59
C ALA A 135 1.30 -15.36 12.52
N LEU A 136 0.82 -16.16 11.56
CA LEU A 136 1.63 -16.66 10.46
C LEU A 136 2.05 -15.53 9.51
N LEU A 137 1.13 -14.61 9.20
CA LEU A 137 1.43 -13.45 8.37
C LEU A 137 2.38 -12.48 9.05
N ALA A 138 2.31 -12.30 10.37
CA ALA A 138 3.25 -11.45 11.10
C ALA A 138 4.73 -11.89 10.96
N GLY A 139 4.98 -13.15 10.59
CA GLY A 139 6.31 -13.67 10.27
C GLY A 139 6.80 -13.37 8.85
N LEU A 140 5.92 -12.96 7.93
CA LEU A 140 6.23 -12.71 6.52
C LEU A 140 6.52 -11.23 6.20
N ALA A 141 6.58 -10.37 7.23
CA ALA A 141 6.87 -8.95 7.04
C ALA A 141 8.29 -8.75 6.47
N PRO A 142 8.47 -7.86 5.48
CA PRO A 142 9.81 -7.54 4.95
C PRO A 142 10.71 -7.02 6.08
N GLY A 143 11.91 -7.59 6.22
CA GLY A 143 12.90 -7.18 7.23
C GLY A 143 13.11 -8.16 8.39
N ARG A 144 12.30 -9.22 8.52
CA ARG A 144 12.58 -10.34 9.45
C ARG A 144 13.26 -11.50 8.72
N MET A 145 14.54 -11.34 8.38
CA MET A 145 15.48 -12.43 8.11
C MET A 145 16.69 -12.29 9.03
#